data_AF-A0A140PVM2-F1
#
_entry.id   AF-A0A140PVM2-F1
#
_cell.length_a   1.000
_cell.length_b   1.000
_cell.length_c   1.000
_cell.angle_alpha   90.00
_cell.angle_beta   90.00
_cell.angle_gamma   90.00
#
_symmetry.space_group_name_H-M   'P 1'
#
loop_
_entity.id
_entity.type
_entity.pdbx_description
1 polymer ?
#
loop_
_entity_poly.entity_id
_entity_poly.type
_entity_poly.pdbx_seq_one_letter_code
_entity_poly.pdbx_strand_id
1 'polypeptide(L)'
;MRMKEEFLKMLEGLNEKTERKIKKLEDFIFFLGTFQNYFSNKKLIKKNSDIAYILEKEFNIKFAEYVKKSRPLILGKSIKYFFDNINDLEINDLLNTMYKLLSYQIEGKKIDSETWDSFYKKF
;
A
#
# COMPACT_ATOMS: atom_id res chain seq x y z
N MET A 1 -11.97 1.00 24.98
CA MET A 1 -10.72 1.77 24.73
C MET A 1 -9.48 1.05 25.24
N ARG A 2 -9.42 0.59 26.50
CA ARG A 2 -8.25 -0.11 27.09
C ARG A 2 -7.62 -1.24 26.24
N MET A 3 -8.45 -2.08 25.60
CA MET A 3 -7.95 -3.20 24.78
C MET A 3 -7.15 -2.77 23.54
N LYS A 4 -7.49 -1.65 22.89
CA LYS A 4 -6.75 -1.17 21.71
C LYS A 4 -5.35 -0.71 22.11
N GLU A 5 -5.24 0.04 23.20
CA GLU A 5 -3.97 0.53 23.73
C GLU A 5 -3.06 -0.61 24.20
N GLU A 6 -3.63 -1.60 24.90
CA GLU A 6 -2.90 -2.81 25.30
C GLU A 6 -2.39 -3.60 24.09
N PHE A 7 -3.22 -3.74 23.06
CA PHE A 7 -2.84 -4.41 21.82
C PHE A 7 -1.69 -3.68 21.10
N LEU A 8 -1.74 -2.35 21.04
CA LEU A 8 -0.67 -1.55 20.43
C LEU A 8 0.64 -1.68 21.20
N LYS A 9 0.61 -1.66 22.53
CA LYS A 9 1.80 -1.93 23.36
C LYS A 9 2.38 -3.31 23.10
N MET A 10 1.53 -4.33 22.93
CA MET A 10 2.01 -5.67 22.57
C MET A 10 2.67 -5.70 21.19
N LEU A 11 2.11 -4.98 20.22
CA LEU A 11 2.71 -4.88 18.88
C LEU A 11 4.03 -4.10 18.88
N GLU A 12 4.13 -3.02 19.66
CA GLU A 12 5.39 -2.29 19.88
C GLU A 12 6.45 -3.21 20.48
N GLY A 13 6.11 -3.98 21.52
CA GLY A 13 7.02 -4.95 22.12
C GLY A 13 7.44 -6.08 21.16
N LEU A 14 6.55 -6.52 20.26
CA LEU A 14 6.90 -7.48 19.21
C LEU A 14 7.88 -6.87 18.19
N ASN A 15 7.60 -5.65 17.75
CA ASN A 15 8.39 -4.91 16.79
C ASN A 15 9.81 -4.67 17.31
N GLU A 16 9.97 -4.30 18.58
CA GLU A 16 11.27 -4.16 19.25
C GLU A 16 12.06 -5.48 19.26
N LYS A 17 11.41 -6.61 19.55
CA LYS A 17 12.04 -7.94 19.46
C LYS A 17 12.54 -8.30 18.05
N THR A 18 11.94 -7.70 17.03
CA THR A 18 12.35 -7.89 15.62
C THR A 18 13.27 -6.80 15.10
N GLU A 19 13.81 -5.93 15.98
CA GLU A 19 14.69 -4.80 15.64
C GLU A 19 14.05 -3.79 14.67
N ARG A 20 12.71 -3.69 14.69
CA ARG A 20 11.94 -2.83 13.79
C ARG A 20 11.18 -1.79 14.60
N LYS A 21 11.73 -0.60 14.80
CA LYS A 21 11.01 0.47 15.50
C LYS A 21 10.13 1.27 14.53
N ILE A 22 8.85 0.92 14.45
CA ILE A 22 7.89 1.61 13.58
C ILE A 22 7.41 2.90 14.26
N LYS A 23 7.82 4.06 13.74
CA LYS A 23 7.24 5.35 14.13
C LYS A 23 5.79 5.41 13.62
N LYS A 24 4.86 5.91 14.43
CA LYS A 24 3.42 6.00 14.10
C LYS A 24 2.83 4.64 13.70
N LEU A 25 3.03 3.63 14.56
CA LEU A 25 2.58 2.25 14.33
C LEU A 25 1.08 2.15 13.94
N GLU A 26 0.22 2.90 14.60
CA GLU A 26 -1.22 2.93 14.28
C GLU A 26 -1.48 3.35 12.83
N ASP A 27 -0.86 4.45 12.39
CA ASP A 27 -1.00 4.97 11.03
C ASP A 27 -0.48 3.96 10.01
N PHE A 28 0.61 3.27 10.34
CA PHE A 28 1.15 2.22 9.49
C PHE A 28 0.24 1.00 9.36
N ILE A 29 -0.34 0.54 10.48
CA ILE A 29 -1.35 -0.54 10.46
C ILE A 29 -2.56 -0.12 9.64
N PHE A 30 -3.03 1.13 9.81
CA PHE A 30 -4.14 1.67 9.05
C PHE A 30 -3.83 1.74 7.55
N PHE A 31 -2.64 2.21 7.18
CA PHE A 31 -2.15 2.21 5.80
C PHE A 31 -2.15 0.79 5.22
N LEU A 32 -1.50 -0.18 5.88
CA LEU A 32 -1.41 -1.56 5.39
C LEU A 32 -2.78 -2.21 5.22
N GLY A 33 -3.68 -2.01 6.18
CA GLY A 33 -5.05 -2.51 6.11
C GLY A 33 -5.81 -1.92 4.92
N THR A 34 -5.67 -0.62 4.67
CA THR A 34 -6.29 0.07 3.54
C THR A 34 -5.69 -0.39 2.21
N PHE A 35 -4.36 -0.45 2.13
CA PHE A 35 -3.61 -0.93 0.96
C PHE A 35 -4.03 -2.35 0.55
N GLN A 36 -4.00 -3.29 1.51
CA GLN A 36 -4.39 -4.68 1.31
C GLN A 36 -5.83 -4.78 0.79
N ASN A 37 -6.77 -4.07 1.41
CA ASN A 37 -8.18 -4.09 1.01
C ASN A 37 -8.40 -3.53 -0.40
N TYR A 38 -7.74 -2.42 -0.74
CA TYR A 38 -7.89 -1.78 -2.04
C TYR A 38 -7.33 -2.65 -3.17
N PHE A 39 -6.06 -3.05 -3.08
CA PHE A 39 -5.38 -3.76 -4.18
C PHE A 39 -5.77 -5.24 -4.28
N SER A 40 -6.24 -5.87 -3.20
CA SER A 40 -6.79 -7.23 -3.28
C SER A 40 -8.14 -7.29 -4.01
N ASN A 41 -8.91 -6.20 -3.99
CA ASN A 41 -10.28 -6.18 -4.50
C ASN A 41 -10.35 -6.17 -6.04
N LYS A 42 -10.78 -7.30 -6.62
CA LYS A 42 -10.94 -7.48 -8.07
C LYS A 42 -12.03 -6.61 -8.69
N LYS A 43 -12.96 -6.08 -7.89
CA LYS A 43 -14.00 -5.14 -8.37
C LYS A 43 -13.43 -3.75 -8.61
N LEU A 44 -12.37 -3.37 -7.89
CA LEU A 44 -11.72 -2.07 -8.04
C LEU A 44 -10.67 -2.13 -9.16
N ILE A 45 -9.75 -3.09 -9.08
CA ILE A 45 -8.70 -3.28 -10.08
C ILE A 45 -8.76 -4.72 -10.58
N LYS A 46 -9.03 -4.88 -11.89
CA LYS A 46 -9.23 -6.21 -12.49
C LYS A 46 -7.91 -6.91 -12.84
N LYS A 47 -6.96 -6.21 -13.48
CA LYS A 47 -5.72 -6.84 -13.98
C LYS A 47 -4.58 -6.68 -12.99
N ASN A 48 -3.75 -7.70 -12.88
CA ASN A 48 -2.55 -7.66 -12.04
C ASN A 48 -1.47 -6.73 -12.62
N SER A 49 -1.43 -6.57 -13.94
CA SER A 49 -0.57 -5.59 -14.64
C SER A 49 -0.85 -4.16 -14.19
N ASP A 50 -2.12 -3.80 -14.00
CA ASP A 50 -2.52 -2.46 -13.58
C ASP A 50 -2.10 -2.21 -12.13
N ILE A 51 -2.22 -3.21 -11.26
CA ILE A 51 -1.68 -3.15 -9.89
C ILE A 51 -0.18 -2.93 -9.93
N ALA A 52 0.57 -3.74 -10.68
CA ALA A 52 2.02 -3.60 -10.77
C ALA A 52 2.43 -2.22 -11.30
N TYR A 53 1.70 -1.69 -12.29
CA TYR A 53 1.92 -0.36 -12.82
C TYR A 53 1.69 0.73 -11.76
N ILE A 54 0.56 0.70 -11.04
CA ILE A 54 0.26 1.68 -9.99
C ILE A 54 1.34 1.64 -8.89
N LEU A 55 1.75 0.45 -8.48
CA LEU A 55 2.75 0.27 -7.44
C LEU A 55 4.13 0.79 -7.87
N GLU A 56 4.49 0.65 -9.14
CA GLU A 56 5.71 1.25 -9.68
C GLU A 56 5.62 2.78 -9.72
N LYS A 57 4.47 3.35 -10.09
CA LYS A 57 4.31 4.80 -10.25
C LYS A 57 4.12 5.56 -8.94
N GLU A 58 3.29 5.06 -8.05
CA GLU A 58 2.86 5.76 -6.84
C GLU A 58 3.69 5.36 -5.60
N PHE A 59 4.32 4.18 -5.62
CA PHE A 59 5.09 3.66 -4.49
C PHE A 59 6.54 3.30 -4.84
N ASN A 60 6.95 3.49 -6.10
CA ASN A 60 8.28 3.13 -6.61
C ASN A 60 8.64 1.64 -6.41
N ILE A 61 7.64 0.75 -6.40
CA ILE A 61 7.85 -0.69 -6.22
C ILE A 61 7.85 -1.38 -7.58
N LYS A 62 9.01 -1.91 -7.98
CA LYS A 62 9.17 -2.66 -9.24
C LYS A 62 9.14 -4.16 -9.01
N PHE A 63 8.43 -4.86 -9.88
CA PHE A 63 8.31 -6.32 -9.83
C PHE A 63 8.92 -6.99 -11.05
N ALA A 64 9.55 -8.14 -10.85
CA ALA A 64 9.90 -9.06 -11.93
C ALA A 64 8.63 -9.64 -12.59
N GLU A 65 8.72 -9.99 -13.87
CA GLU A 65 7.55 -10.44 -14.67
C GLU A 65 6.80 -11.63 -14.06
N TYR A 66 7.50 -12.60 -13.46
CA TYR A 66 6.84 -13.74 -12.82
C TYR A 66 5.95 -13.33 -11.64
N VAL A 67 6.30 -12.24 -10.91
CA VAL A 67 5.51 -11.73 -9.79
C VAL A 67 4.22 -11.08 -10.30
N LYS A 68 4.30 -10.33 -11.41
CA LYS A 68 3.16 -9.62 -12.00
C LYS A 68 2.00 -10.54 -12.40
N LYS A 69 2.26 -11.84 -12.55
CA LYS A 69 1.24 -12.85 -12.85
C LYS A 69 0.33 -13.17 -11.65
N SER A 70 0.74 -12.89 -10.42
CA SER A 70 0.03 -13.30 -9.21
C SER A 70 -0.22 -12.14 -8.26
N ARG A 71 -1.50 -11.82 -8.03
CA ARG A 71 -1.90 -10.76 -7.08
C ARG A 71 -1.40 -11.03 -5.65
N PRO A 72 -1.52 -12.25 -5.08
CA PRO A 72 -0.92 -12.55 -3.79
C PRO A 72 0.59 -12.28 -3.74
N LEU A 73 1.34 -12.63 -4.80
CA LEU A 73 2.78 -12.36 -4.83
C LEU A 73 3.09 -10.87 -4.89
N ILE A 74 2.34 -10.10 -5.68
CA ILE A 74 2.46 -8.64 -5.74
C ILE A 74 2.24 -8.05 -4.34
N LEU A 75 1.09 -8.36 -3.71
CA LEU A 75 0.72 -7.82 -2.40
C LEU A 75 1.71 -8.22 -1.31
N GLY A 76 2.08 -9.50 -1.24
CA GLY A 76 3.03 -9.98 -0.24
C GLY A 76 4.39 -9.31 -0.37
N LYS A 77 4.88 -9.11 -1.60
CA LYS A 77 6.15 -8.40 -1.84
C LYS A 77 6.05 -6.90 -1.57
N SER A 78 4.91 -6.25 -1.86
CA SER A 78 4.67 -4.86 -1.48
C SER A 78 4.68 -4.66 0.03
N ILE A 79 3.95 -5.50 0.77
CA ILE A 79 3.89 -5.42 2.23
C ILE A 79 5.28 -5.61 2.82
N LYS A 80 6.02 -6.63 2.35
CA LYS A 80 7.41 -6.84 2.75
C LYS A 80 8.27 -5.59 2.49
N TYR A 81 8.16 -4.99 1.31
CA TYR A 81 8.86 -3.75 0.98
C TYR A 81 8.54 -2.63 1.98
N PHE A 82 7.26 -2.39 2.30
CA PHE A 82 6.90 -1.35 3.25
C PHE A 82 7.45 -1.61 4.66
N PHE A 83 7.42 -2.86 5.12
CA PHE A 83 8.01 -3.22 6.42
C PHE A 83 9.54 -3.06 6.44
N ASP A 84 10.22 -3.49 5.37
CA ASP A 84 11.68 -3.47 5.31
C ASP A 84 12.23 -2.05 5.15
N ASN A 85 11.44 -1.10 4.63
CA ASN A 85 11.84 0.29 4.38
C ASN A 85 11.09 1.32 5.24
N ILE A 86 10.38 0.89 6.29
CA ILE A 86 9.47 1.76 7.06
C ILE A 86 10.16 2.97 7.72
N ASN A 87 11.45 2.87 8.01
CA ASN A 87 12.21 3.96 8.61
C ASN A 87 12.60 5.06 7.59
N ASP A 88 12.63 4.72 6.30
CA ASP A 88 12.99 5.62 5.20
C ASP A 88 11.76 6.18 4.48
N LEU A 89 10.59 5.62 4.75
CA LEU A 89 9.32 6.02 4.16
C LEU A 89 8.56 6.98 5.07
N GLU A 90 8.02 8.04 4.49
CA GLU A 90 7.12 8.95 5.19
C GLU A 90 5.69 8.41 5.18
N ILE A 91 5.19 7.99 6.35
CA ILE A 91 3.85 7.38 6.46
C ILE A 91 2.73 8.31 6.01
N ASN A 92 2.90 9.62 6.21
CA ASN A 92 1.93 10.61 5.76
C ASN A 92 1.81 10.62 4.23
N ASP A 93 2.92 10.45 3.51
CA ASP A 93 2.92 10.39 2.05
C ASP A 93 2.24 9.11 1.57
N LEU A 94 2.51 7.97 2.22
CA LEU A 94 1.82 6.70 1.93
C LEU A 94 0.30 6.83 2.11
N LEU A 95 -0.15 7.47 3.19
CA LEU A 95 -1.57 7.72 3.46
C LEU A 95 -2.18 8.69 2.43
N ASN A 96 -1.48 9.77 2.08
CA ASN A 96 -1.91 10.72 1.05
C ASN A 96 -2.08 10.04 -0.31
N THR A 97 -1.13 9.19 -0.69
CA THR A 97 -1.21 8.37 -1.91
C THR A 97 -2.42 7.46 -1.87
N MET A 98 -2.66 6.74 -0.75
CA MET A 98 -3.86 5.90 -0.63
C MET A 98 -5.17 6.70 -0.70
N TYR A 99 -5.23 7.88 -0.06
CA TYR A 99 -6.38 8.77 -0.13
C TYR A 99 -6.68 9.21 -1.56
N LYS A 100 -5.65 9.56 -2.33
CA LYS A 100 -5.76 9.90 -3.75
C LYS A 100 -6.33 8.74 -4.56
N LEU A 101 -5.81 7.52 -4.38
CA LEU A 101 -6.29 6.32 -5.07
C LEU A 101 -7.77 6.02 -4.75
N LEU A 102 -8.16 6.15 -3.48
CA LEU A 102 -9.53 5.91 -3.03
C LEU A 102 -10.50 6.96 -3.59
N SER A 103 -10.13 8.23 -3.54
CA SER A 103 -10.95 9.33 -4.06
C SER A 103 -11.26 9.14 -5.54
N TYR A 104 -10.29 8.72 -6.35
CA TYR A 104 -10.53 8.45 -7.77
C TYR A 104 -11.48 7.29 -8.03
N GLN A 105 -11.37 6.24 -7.22
CA GLN A 105 -12.27 5.10 -7.34
C GLN A 105 -13.71 5.49 -7.00
N ILE A 106 -13.91 6.39 -6.02
CA ILE A 106 -15.24 6.91 -5.64
C ILE A 106 -15.82 7.81 -6.74
N GLU A 107 -14.98 8.62 -7.40
CA GLU A 107 -15.38 9.49 -8.53
C GLU A 107 -15.74 8.70 -9.81
N GLY A 108 -15.63 7.36 -9.81
CA GLY A 108 -16.05 6.52 -10.92
C GLY A 108 -15.12 6.55 -12.13
N LYS A 109 -13.89 7.06 -11.98
CA LYS A 109 -12.89 7.05 -13.06
C LYS A 109 -12.45 5.60 -13.32
N LYS A 110 -12.41 5.19 -14.60
CA LYS A 110 -11.85 3.88 -14.98
C LYS A 110 -10.38 3.85 -14.57
N ILE A 111 -9.97 2.77 -13.92
CA ILE A 111 -8.61 2.61 -13.43
C ILE A 111 -7.90 1.58 -14.31
N ASP A 112 -7.21 2.06 -15.34
CA ASP A 112 -6.32 1.30 -16.20
C ASP A 112 -5.04 2.10 -16.48
N SER A 113 -4.01 1.43 -17.02
CA SER A 113 -2.70 2.04 -17.33
C SER A 113 -2.81 3.28 -18.21
N GLU A 114 -3.68 3.29 -19.21
CA GLU A 114 -3.93 4.46 -20.07
C GLU A 114 -4.51 5.64 -19.29
N THR A 115 -5.47 5.37 -18.40
CA THR A 115 -6.06 6.40 -17.53
C THR A 115 -5.02 6.97 -16.58
N TRP A 116 -4.14 6.13 -16.02
CA TRP A 116 -3.03 6.60 -15.18
C TRP A 116 -1.99 7.42 -15.97
N ASP A 117 -1.60 7.00 -17.16
CA ASP A 117 -0.66 7.78 -17.99
C ASP A 117 -1.25 9.16 -18.37
N SER A 118 -2.55 9.23 -18.64
CA SER A 118 -3.25 10.50 -18.93
C SER A 118 -3.26 11.46 -17.72
N PHE A 119 -3.20 10.90 -16.51
CA PHE A 119 -3.22 11.64 -15.27
C PHE A 119 -1.90 12.40 -15.04
N TYR A 120 -0.76 11.76 -15.29
CA TYR A 120 0.55 12.39 -15.08
C TYR A 120 0.97 13.37 -16.18
N LYS A 121 0.26 13.41 -17.31
CA LYS A 121 0.49 14.44 -18.35
C LYS A 121 -0.09 15.81 -17.99
N LYS A 122 -0.92 15.90 -16.94
CA LYS A 122 -1.61 17.13 -16.52
C LYS A 122 -0.96 17.84 -15.32
N PHE A 123 0.17 17.33 -14.83
CA PHE A 123 1.01 17.96 -13.80
C PHE A 123 2.41 18.17 -14.36
#